data_AF-K2GX76-F1
#
_entry.id   AF-K2GX76-F1
#
_cell.length_a   1.000
_cell.length_b   1.000
_cell.length_c   1.000
_cell.angle_alpha   90.00
_cell.angle_beta   90.00
_cell.angle_gamma   90.00
#
_symmetry.space_group_name_H-M   'P 1'
#
loop_
_entity.id
_entity.type
_entity.pdbx_description
1 polymer ?
#
loop_
_entity_poly.entity_id
_entity_poly.type
_entity_poly.pdbx_seq_one_letter_code
_entity_poly.pdbx_strand_id
1 'polypeptide(L)'
;MERDEIVIFLDAIFAKAKIFGLELDELELDHIAFRCESFSEYLILKDQYGLKYDFKSEFDIEWRPISIFKLRDAVKYEWRAIDVIELISPKNGSRHRHWLEHAEFIIEWGLKQFEEKYPNLKFVSKHNRPINPESVLIFDDGYSIKFHTKHILEVIELQKELWYS
;
A
#
# COMPACT_ATOMS: atom_id res chain seq x y z
N MET A 1 2.11 13.48 7.78
CA MET A 1 0.95 12.62 8.05
C MET A 1 0.82 12.37 9.53
N GLU A 2 -0.34 12.70 10.05
CA GLU A 2 -0.72 12.54 11.45
C GLU A 2 -1.44 11.20 11.66
N ARG A 3 -1.43 10.70 12.90
CA ARG A 3 -2.03 9.39 13.22
C ARG A 3 -3.53 9.36 12.94
N ASP A 4 -4.22 10.45 13.22
CA ASP A 4 -5.68 10.56 13.02
C ASP A 4 -6.07 10.47 11.54
N GLU A 5 -5.23 11.01 10.63
CA GLU A 5 -5.46 10.91 9.18
C GLU A 5 -5.44 9.44 8.72
N ILE A 6 -4.54 8.63 9.29
CA ILE A 6 -4.43 7.20 8.99
C ILE A 6 -5.67 6.46 9.50
N VAL A 7 -6.14 6.76 10.72
CA VAL A 7 -7.33 6.10 11.27
C VAL A 7 -8.57 6.43 10.43
N ILE A 8 -8.79 7.71 10.09
CA ILE A 8 -9.91 8.14 9.25
C ILE A 8 -9.87 7.45 7.87
N PHE A 9 -8.68 7.34 7.29
CA PHE A 9 -8.46 6.62 6.05
C PHE A 9 -8.84 5.14 6.15
N LEU A 10 -8.38 4.46 7.20
CA LEU A 10 -8.66 3.05 7.43
C LEU A 10 -10.15 2.82 7.68
N ASP A 11 -10.82 3.68 8.46
CA ASP A 11 -12.28 3.63 8.65
C ASP A 11 -13.01 3.66 7.31
N ALA A 12 -12.57 4.52 6.38
CA ALA A 12 -13.14 4.62 5.04
C ALA A 12 -12.89 3.34 4.19
N ILE A 13 -11.67 2.77 4.25
CA ILE A 13 -11.33 1.52 3.56
C ILE A 13 -12.19 0.36 4.08
N PHE A 14 -12.28 0.18 5.39
CA PHE A 14 -13.05 -0.92 6.01
C PHE A 14 -14.55 -0.76 5.76
N ALA A 15 -15.08 0.47 5.84
CA ALA A 15 -16.48 0.73 5.51
C ALA A 15 -16.81 0.36 4.06
N LYS A 16 -15.92 0.67 3.11
CA LYS A 16 -16.08 0.30 1.70
C LYS A 16 -16.00 -1.20 1.50
N ALA A 17 -14.99 -1.86 2.04
CA ALA A 17 -14.85 -3.31 1.96
C ALA A 17 -16.14 -4.01 2.42
N LYS A 18 -16.70 -3.57 3.56
CA LYS A 18 -17.97 -4.08 4.09
C LYS A 18 -19.16 -3.87 3.14
N ILE A 19 -19.29 -2.70 2.51
CA ILE A 19 -20.35 -2.44 1.51
C ILE A 19 -20.25 -3.40 0.32
N PHE A 20 -19.03 -3.73 -0.11
CA PHE A 20 -18.77 -4.65 -1.22
C PHE A 20 -18.79 -6.13 -0.80
N GLY A 21 -19.03 -6.45 0.48
CA GLY A 21 -19.04 -7.83 0.97
C GLY A 21 -17.65 -8.48 1.05
N LEU A 22 -16.61 -7.65 1.17
CA LEU A 22 -15.22 -8.07 1.34
C LEU A 22 -14.87 -8.08 2.83
N GLU A 23 -14.47 -9.24 3.35
CA GLU A 23 -14.04 -9.40 4.74
C GLU A 23 -12.55 -9.12 4.86
N LEU A 24 -12.20 -8.11 5.66
CA LEU A 24 -10.81 -7.74 5.96
C LEU A 24 -10.42 -8.05 7.41
N ASP A 25 -11.39 -8.32 8.29
CA ASP A 25 -11.23 -8.31 9.74
C ASP A 25 -10.16 -9.28 10.27
N GLU A 26 -9.91 -10.38 9.57
CA GLU A 26 -8.90 -11.39 9.89
C GLU A 26 -7.61 -11.25 9.06
N LEU A 27 -7.58 -10.33 8.10
CA LEU A 27 -6.41 -10.11 7.25
C LEU A 27 -5.43 -9.16 7.94
N GLU A 28 -4.15 -9.51 7.85
CA GLU A 28 -3.06 -8.63 8.23
C GLU A 28 -2.95 -7.47 7.23
N LEU A 29 -2.87 -6.25 7.78
CA LEU A 29 -2.62 -5.04 7.01
C LEU A 29 -1.12 -4.78 7.01
N ASP A 30 -0.49 -4.91 5.84
CA ASP A 30 0.95 -4.80 5.68
C ASP A 30 1.42 -3.34 5.74
N HIS A 31 0.86 -2.52 4.85
CA HIS A 31 1.20 -1.11 4.78
C HIS A 31 0.08 -0.27 4.18
N ILE A 32 0.22 1.04 4.32
CA ILE A 32 -0.63 2.03 3.66
C ILE A 32 0.19 2.87 2.70
N ALA A 33 -0.44 3.38 1.67
CA ALA A 33 0.21 4.22 0.69
C ALA A 33 -0.34 5.63 0.66
N PHE A 34 0.59 6.56 0.59
CA PHE A 34 0.36 7.99 0.48
C PHE A 34 0.83 8.47 -0.89
N ARG A 35 -0.09 9.02 -1.69
CA ARG A 35 0.25 9.57 -3.00
C ARG A 35 0.37 11.09 -2.94
N CYS A 36 1.49 11.58 -3.46
CA CYS A 36 1.74 13.02 -3.61
C CYS A 36 1.03 13.56 -4.86
N GLU A 37 0.67 14.84 -4.82
CA GLU A 37 0.10 15.60 -5.93
C GLU A 37 1.16 16.01 -6.96
N SER A 38 2.39 16.27 -6.51
CA SER A 38 3.51 16.68 -7.38
C SER A 38 4.81 15.97 -7.04
N PHE A 39 5.74 15.91 -8.01
CA PHE A 39 7.09 15.40 -7.74
C PHE A 39 7.86 16.28 -6.75
N SER A 40 7.68 17.61 -6.79
CA SER A 40 8.29 18.52 -5.82
C SER A 40 7.82 18.25 -4.40
N GLU A 41 6.52 17.99 -4.23
CA GLU A 41 5.96 17.58 -2.94
C GLU A 41 6.52 16.22 -2.48
N TYR A 42 6.64 15.25 -3.40
CA TYR A 42 7.26 13.96 -3.10
C TYR A 42 8.66 14.14 -2.50
N LEU A 43 9.50 14.99 -3.09
CA LEU A 43 10.85 15.27 -2.57
C LEU A 43 10.81 15.90 -1.18
N ILE A 44 9.96 16.90 -0.97
CA ILE A 44 9.79 17.56 0.34
C ILE A 44 9.34 16.55 1.40
N LEU A 45 8.32 15.74 1.10
CA LEU A 45 7.78 14.76 2.04
C LEU A 45 8.76 13.63 2.30
N LYS A 46 9.52 13.20 1.30
CA LYS A 46 10.57 12.19 1.46
C LYS A 46 11.62 12.67 2.46
N ASP A 47 12.10 13.91 2.32
CA ASP A 47 13.08 14.48 3.24
C ASP A 47 12.51 14.61 4.66
N GLN A 48 11.28 15.12 4.79
CA GLN A 48 10.59 15.24 6.08
C GLN A 48 10.39 13.87 6.75
N TYR A 49 9.99 12.85 5.98
CA TYR A 49 9.78 11.50 6.47
C TYR A 49 11.10 10.84 6.83
N GLY A 50 12.19 11.10 6.08
CA GLY A 50 13.53 10.61 6.41
C GLY A 50 14.08 11.12 7.74
N LEU A 51 13.61 12.28 8.23
CA LEU A 51 13.95 12.78 9.56
C LEU A 51 13.14 12.09 10.68
N LYS A 52 11.89 11.73 10.38
CA LYS A 52 10.91 11.23 11.37
C LYS A 52 10.86 9.70 11.46
N TYR A 53 11.10 9.01 10.35
CA TYR A 53 10.91 7.58 10.15
C TYR A 53 12.18 6.92 9.62
N ASP A 54 12.21 5.60 9.65
CA ASP A 54 13.32 4.84 9.11
C ASP A 54 13.09 4.60 7.61
N PHE A 55 13.87 5.25 6.76
CA PHE A 55 13.88 4.95 5.33
C PHE A 55 14.36 3.52 5.08
N LYS A 56 13.64 2.76 4.25
CA LYS A 56 13.94 1.34 3.97
C LYS A 56 14.40 1.09 2.54
N SER A 57 13.75 1.71 1.57
CA SER A 57 14.11 1.60 0.15
C SER A 57 13.45 2.69 -0.67
N GLU A 58 14.00 2.96 -1.85
CA GLU A 58 13.32 3.67 -2.92
C GLU A 58 13.53 2.90 -4.22
N PHE A 59 12.47 2.74 -5.00
CA PHE A 59 12.52 2.10 -6.30
C PHE A 59 11.58 2.79 -7.28
N ASP A 60 11.89 2.66 -8.57
CA ASP A 60 11.04 3.20 -9.63
C ASP A 60 10.04 2.14 -10.10
N ILE A 61 8.75 2.49 -10.10
CA ILE A 61 7.70 1.72 -10.76
C ILE A 61 7.13 2.58 -11.88
N GLU A 62 7.26 2.15 -13.14
CA GLU A 62 6.74 2.91 -14.29
C GLU A 62 7.25 4.36 -14.33
N TRP A 63 8.55 4.57 -14.06
CA TRP A 63 9.22 5.88 -14.09
C TRP A 63 8.75 6.88 -13.03
N ARG A 64 8.09 6.41 -11.97
CA ARG A 64 7.85 7.20 -10.76
C ARG A 64 8.57 6.57 -9.56
N PRO A 65 9.26 7.36 -8.75
CA PRO A 65 9.89 6.86 -7.54
C PRO A 65 8.83 6.60 -6.47
N ILE A 66 9.09 5.57 -5.69
CA ILE A 66 8.30 5.15 -4.55
C ILE A 66 9.26 4.89 -3.40
N SER A 67 9.06 5.59 -2.28
CA SER A 67 9.87 5.42 -1.07
C SER A 67 9.09 4.64 -0.02
N ILE A 68 9.76 3.70 0.64
CA ILE A 68 9.20 2.93 1.76
C ILE A 68 9.83 3.41 3.07
N PHE A 69 8.98 3.73 4.04
CA PHE A 69 9.38 4.15 5.37
C PHE A 69 8.77 3.24 6.43
N LYS A 70 9.56 2.88 7.44
CA LYS A 70 9.07 2.22 8.66
C LYS A 70 8.91 3.25 9.76
N LEU A 71 7.73 3.33 10.37
CA LEU A 71 7.47 4.20 11.50
C LEU A 71 8.23 3.68 12.73
N ARG A 72 8.74 4.60 13.55
CA ARG A 72 9.36 4.25 14.84
C ARG A 72 8.31 3.79 15.86
N ASP A 73 7.11 4.35 15.76
CA ASP A 73 5.94 3.96 16.53
C ASP A 73 4.80 3.61 15.58
N ALA A 74 4.32 2.36 15.65
CA ALA A 74 3.20 1.91 14.84
C ALA A 74 1.91 2.69 15.15
N VAL A 75 1.11 2.94 14.12
CA VAL A 75 -0.27 3.40 14.29
C VAL A 75 -1.13 2.21 14.64
N LYS A 76 -1.84 2.28 15.77
CA LYS A 76 -2.77 1.24 16.17
C LYS A 76 -4.12 1.47 15.50
N TYR A 77 -4.66 0.41 14.90
CA TYR A 77 -6.00 0.40 14.33
C TYR A 77 -6.63 -0.95 14.64
N GLU A 78 -7.65 -0.96 15.50
CA GLU A 78 -8.22 -2.19 16.08
C GLU A 78 -7.12 -3.07 16.71
N TRP A 79 -7.00 -4.34 16.27
CA TRP A 79 -5.96 -5.27 16.69
C TRP A 79 -4.65 -5.13 15.89
N ARG A 80 -4.62 -4.29 14.84
CA ARG A 80 -3.49 -4.13 13.93
C ARG A 80 -2.54 -3.04 14.38
N ALA A 81 -1.27 -3.21 14.01
CA ALA A 81 -0.22 -2.23 14.17
C ALA A 81 0.39 -1.91 12.80
N ILE A 82 0.08 -0.73 12.27
CA ILE A 82 0.58 -0.28 10.96
C ILE A 82 1.88 0.46 11.19
N ASP A 83 2.99 -0.13 10.75
CA ASP A 83 4.32 0.43 10.93
C ASP A 83 5.07 0.69 9.63
N VAL A 84 4.41 0.57 8.47
CA VAL A 84 4.99 0.88 7.16
C VAL A 84 4.10 1.85 6.37
N ILE A 85 4.74 2.86 5.77
CA ILE A 85 4.14 3.79 4.81
C ILE A 85 4.90 3.72 3.49
N GLU A 86 4.17 3.56 2.41
CA GLU A 86 4.63 3.78 1.04
C GLU A 86 4.33 5.23 0.62
N LEU A 87 5.36 5.98 0.20
CA LEU A 87 5.25 7.32 -0.34
C LEU A 87 5.40 7.26 -1.86
N ILE A 88 4.36 7.67 -2.61
CA ILE A 88 4.28 7.50 -4.06
C ILE A 88 4.36 8.87 -4.74
N SER A 89 5.33 9.04 -5.64
CA SER A 89 5.35 10.16 -6.58
C SER A 89 4.20 10.04 -7.59
N PRO A 90 3.53 11.14 -7.98
CA PRO A 90 2.49 11.08 -9.00
C PRO A 90 3.05 10.60 -10.34
N LYS A 91 2.17 10.04 -11.18
CA LYS A 91 2.50 9.80 -12.59
C LYS A 91 2.55 11.14 -13.33
N ASN A 92 3.45 11.28 -14.30
CA ASN A 92 3.51 12.47 -15.14
C ASN A 92 2.14 12.74 -15.81
N GLY A 93 1.64 13.96 -15.69
CA GLY A 93 0.35 14.38 -16.26
C GLY A 93 -0.90 13.94 -15.48
N SER A 94 -0.74 13.28 -14.32
CA SER A 94 -1.87 12.93 -13.47
C SER A 94 -2.29 14.10 -12.56
N ARG A 95 -3.60 14.36 -12.48
CA ARG A 95 -4.20 15.30 -11.52
C ARG A 95 -4.70 14.51 -10.32
N HIS A 96 -3.78 14.02 -9.49
CA HIS A 96 -4.15 13.37 -8.24
C HIS A 96 -4.18 14.40 -7.12
N ARG A 97 -5.11 14.23 -6.19
CA ARG A 97 -5.07 14.97 -4.93
C ARG A 97 -3.92 14.39 -4.08
N HIS A 98 -3.42 15.17 -3.13
CA HIS A 98 -2.59 14.72 -2.02
C HIS A 98 -3.47 13.91 -1.03
N TRP A 99 -3.36 12.58 -0.98
CA TRP A 99 -4.14 11.76 -0.03
C TRP A 99 -3.59 10.32 0.12
N LEU A 100 -4.00 9.67 1.22
CA LEU A 100 -3.81 8.24 1.46
C LEU A 100 -4.62 7.43 0.45
N GLU A 101 -3.94 6.79 -0.51
CA GLU A 101 -4.58 6.22 -1.70
C GLU A 101 -5.17 4.83 -1.44
N HIS A 102 -4.38 3.96 -0.81
CA HIS A 102 -4.67 2.54 -0.70
C HIS A 102 -4.05 1.90 0.52
N ALA A 103 -4.65 0.79 0.94
CA ALA A 103 -4.14 -0.08 1.98
C ALA A 103 -3.83 -1.45 1.36
N GLU A 104 -2.77 -2.10 1.81
CA GLU A 104 -2.35 -3.39 1.29
C GLU A 104 -2.39 -4.47 2.38
N PHE A 105 -2.88 -5.66 2.03
CA PHE A 105 -3.13 -6.77 2.95
C PHE A 105 -2.44 -8.06 2.49
N ILE A 106 -2.06 -8.88 3.47
CA ILE A 106 -1.43 -10.19 3.25
C ILE A 106 -2.48 -11.28 3.05
N ILE A 107 -2.29 -12.08 2.01
CA ILE A 107 -3.08 -13.26 1.69
C ILE A 107 -2.19 -14.50 1.75
N GLU A 108 -2.18 -15.19 2.90
CA GLU A 108 -1.29 -16.34 3.14
C GLU A 108 -1.62 -17.58 2.27
N TRP A 109 -2.87 -17.71 1.85
CA TRP A 109 -3.41 -18.91 1.19
C TRP A 109 -3.49 -18.77 -0.35
N GLY A 110 -2.97 -17.66 -0.88
CA GLY A 110 -2.83 -17.42 -2.32
C GLY A 110 -3.90 -16.50 -2.92
N LEU A 111 -3.47 -15.62 -3.83
CA LEU A 111 -4.34 -14.61 -4.45
C LEU A 111 -5.47 -15.21 -5.29
N LYS A 112 -5.21 -16.32 -5.99
CA LYS A 112 -6.22 -16.96 -6.82
C LYS A 112 -7.37 -17.51 -5.97
N GLN A 113 -7.04 -18.23 -4.91
CA GLN A 113 -8.03 -18.77 -3.97
C GLN A 113 -8.81 -17.63 -3.28
N PHE A 114 -8.13 -16.53 -2.98
CA PHE A 114 -8.77 -15.33 -2.44
C PHE A 114 -9.77 -14.70 -3.41
N GLU A 115 -9.40 -14.53 -4.68
CA GLU A 115 -10.32 -14.03 -5.71
C GLU A 115 -11.52 -14.98 -5.92
N GLU A 116 -11.29 -16.29 -5.88
CA GLU A 116 -12.34 -17.33 -5.97
C GLU A 116 -13.33 -17.27 -4.80
N LYS A 117 -12.91 -16.84 -3.60
CA LYS A 117 -13.81 -16.59 -2.45
C LYS A 117 -14.77 -15.42 -2.70
N TYR A 118 -14.38 -14.45 -3.53
CA TYR A 118 -15.17 -13.25 -3.82
C TYR A 118 -15.48 -13.11 -5.32
N PRO A 119 -16.24 -14.05 -5.93
CA PRO A 119 -16.43 -14.12 -7.38
C PRO A 119 -17.21 -12.92 -7.97
N ASN A 120 -17.89 -12.15 -7.12
CA ASN A 120 -18.64 -10.96 -7.53
C ASN A 120 -17.78 -9.68 -7.55
N LEU A 121 -16.57 -9.73 -7.00
CA LEU A 121 -15.64 -8.60 -6.99
C LEU A 121 -14.76 -8.63 -8.24
N LYS A 122 -14.57 -7.45 -8.83
CA LYS A 122 -13.74 -7.28 -10.03
C LYS A 122 -12.32 -6.89 -9.62
N PHE A 123 -11.48 -7.89 -9.39
CA PHE A 123 -10.06 -7.66 -9.14
C PHE A 123 -9.29 -7.36 -10.43
N VAL A 124 -8.34 -6.44 -10.33
CA VAL A 124 -7.29 -6.26 -11.33
C VAL A 124 -6.08 -7.09 -10.88
N SER A 125 -5.95 -8.27 -11.46
CA SER A 125 -4.94 -9.26 -11.09
C SER A 125 -3.63 -9.05 -11.86
N LYS A 126 -2.51 -8.99 -11.16
CA LYS A 126 -1.15 -8.90 -11.72
C LYS A 126 -0.30 -10.08 -11.27
N HIS A 127 -0.86 -11.29 -11.37
CA HIS A 127 -0.23 -12.54 -10.92
C HIS A 127 1.00 -12.94 -11.76
N ASN A 128 1.18 -12.35 -12.93
CA ASN A 128 2.34 -12.58 -13.80
C ASN A 128 3.61 -11.87 -13.33
N ARG A 129 3.54 -11.00 -12.31
CA ARG A 129 4.73 -10.37 -11.75
C ARG A 129 5.56 -11.41 -11.01
N PRO A 130 6.87 -11.53 -11.30
CA PRO A 130 7.73 -12.53 -10.67
C PRO A 130 7.97 -12.23 -9.19
N ILE A 131 7.92 -10.94 -8.82
CA ILE A 131 8.10 -10.46 -7.45
C ILE A 131 6.83 -9.73 -7.05
N ASN A 132 6.33 -10.07 -5.86
CA ASN A 132 5.15 -9.49 -5.23
C ASN A 132 3.95 -9.37 -6.20
N PRO A 133 3.42 -10.49 -6.72
CA PRO A 133 2.17 -10.47 -7.46
C PRO A 133 1.07 -9.84 -6.60
N GLU A 134 0.17 -9.10 -7.24
CA GLU A 134 -0.89 -8.37 -6.54
C GLU A 134 -2.26 -8.61 -7.17
N SER A 135 -3.30 -8.57 -6.34
CA SER A 135 -4.70 -8.41 -6.75
C SER A 135 -5.20 -7.07 -6.22
N VAL A 136 -5.84 -6.27 -7.06
CA VAL A 136 -6.25 -4.91 -6.70
C VAL A 136 -7.76 -4.75 -6.85
N LEU A 137 -8.42 -4.28 -5.79
CA LEU A 137 -9.81 -3.84 -5.84
C LEU A 137 -9.84 -2.30 -5.85
N ILE A 138 -10.44 -1.71 -6.88
CA ILE A 138 -10.50 -0.26 -7.06
C ILE A 138 -11.94 0.22 -6.86
N PHE A 139 -12.13 1.26 -6.06
CA PHE A 139 -13.42 1.90 -5.83
C PHE A 139 -13.60 3.13 -6.72
N ASP A 140 -14.86 3.48 -7.02
CA ASP A 140 -15.21 4.56 -7.96
C ASP A 140 -14.71 5.95 -7.54
N ASP A 141 -14.47 6.15 -6.24
CA ASP A 141 -13.98 7.41 -5.68
C ASP A 141 -12.45 7.47 -5.54
N GLY A 142 -11.75 6.48 -6.10
CA GLY A 142 -10.30 6.46 -6.25
C GLY A 142 -9.55 5.66 -5.19
N TYR A 143 -10.18 5.33 -4.05
CA TYR A 143 -9.62 4.40 -3.07
C TYR A 143 -9.34 3.03 -3.70
N SER A 144 -8.32 2.34 -3.21
CA SER A 144 -8.13 0.94 -3.55
C SER A 144 -7.63 0.11 -2.37
N ILE A 145 -7.84 -1.20 -2.47
CA ILE A 145 -7.25 -2.19 -1.58
C ILE A 145 -6.41 -3.11 -2.45
N LYS A 146 -5.18 -3.38 -2.01
CA LYS A 146 -4.33 -4.37 -2.67
C LYS A 146 -4.10 -5.56 -1.77
N PHE A 147 -3.84 -6.68 -2.44
CA PHE A 147 -3.61 -7.96 -1.81
C PHE A 147 -2.35 -8.56 -2.41
N HIS A 148 -1.45 -9.01 -1.54
CA HIS A 148 -0.22 -9.67 -1.93
C HIS A 148 0.09 -10.80 -0.94
N THR A 149 1.08 -11.65 -1.24
CA THR A 149 1.41 -12.83 -0.42
C THR A 149 2.68 -12.67 0.39
N LYS A 150 3.35 -11.51 0.30
CA LYS A 150 4.61 -11.21 0.98
C LYS A 150 4.57 -9.81 1.57
N HIS A 151 5.19 -9.62 2.71
CA HIS A 151 5.32 -8.29 3.30
C HIS A 151 6.22 -7.40 2.45
N ILE A 152 5.91 -6.10 2.36
CA ILE A 152 6.70 -5.17 1.56
C ILE A 152 8.16 -5.10 2.03
N LEU A 153 8.41 -5.23 3.33
CA LEU A 153 9.78 -5.27 3.87
C LEU A 153 10.54 -6.54 3.46
N GLU A 154 9.87 -7.69 3.37
CA GLU A 154 10.47 -8.92 2.82
C GLU A 154 10.78 -8.76 1.33
N VAL A 155 9.86 -8.16 0.58
CA VAL A 155 10.03 -7.90 -0.86
C VAL A 155 11.24 -7.00 -1.11
N ILE A 156 11.45 -5.97 -0.28
CA ILE A 156 12.63 -5.09 -0.37
C ILE A 156 13.92 -5.88 -0.20
N GLU A 157 14.00 -6.78 0.78
CA GLU A 157 15.21 -7.57 1.01
C GLU A 157 15.48 -8.55 -0.15
N LEU A 158 14.44 -9.21 -0.66
CA LEU A 158 14.56 -10.08 -1.84
C LEU A 158 15.03 -9.33 -3.09
N GLN A 159 14.56 -8.09 -3.30
CA GLN A 159 15.00 -7.27 -4.42
C GLN A 159 16.47 -6.86 -4.30
N LYS A 160 16.94 -6.53 -3.09
CA LYS A 160 18.37 -6.24 -2.86
C LYS A 160 19.23 -7.44 -3.20
N GLU A 161 18.86 -8.64 -2.74
CA GLU A 161 19.61 -9.86 -3.03
C GLU A 161 19.75 -10.12 -4.54
N LEU A 162 18.68 -9.92 -5.30
CA LEU A 162 18.68 -10.10 -6.77
C LEU A 162 19.50 -9.03 -7.51
N TRP A 163 19.69 -7.84 -6.95
CA TRP A 163 20.52 -6.80 -7.56
C TRP A 163 22.01 -6.95 -7.26
N TYR A 164 22.35 -7.64 -6.17
CA TYR A 164 23.74 -7.87 -5.75
C TYR A 164 24.27 -9.28 -6.12
N SER A 165 23.44 -10.15 -6.70
CA SER A 165 23.81 -11.45 -7.28
C SER A 165 24.21 -11.35 -8.75
#